data_AF-A0A5J4QA97-F1
#
_entry.id   AF-A0A5J4QA97-F1
#
_cell.length_a   1.000
_cell.length_b   1.000
_cell.length_c   1.000
_cell.angle_alpha   90.00
_cell.angle_beta   90.00
_cell.angle_gamma   90.00
#
_symmetry.space_group_name_H-M   'P 1'
#
loop_
_entity.id
_entity.type
_entity.pdbx_description
1 polymer ?
#
loop_
_entity_poly.entity_id
_entity_poly.type
_entity_poly.pdbx_seq_one_letter_code
_entity_poly.pdbx_strand_id
1 'polypeptide(L)'
;TGGTVIAQGSEEGIDCDNNTFLIKGGTIIGAGSQSMGGGPSSASTQGFIRLTAAASTQLGIKNAAGEWILLYQVPAATSGTGGGQGGMGGGNSLVLLLSSPQFVKGSSYSFFSGGTITGGTTVNGYNMGGTYSGGTSKSFTVN
;
A
#
# COMPACT_ATOMS: atom_id res chain seq x y z
N THR A 1 -9.11 8.11 16.75
CA THR A 1 -9.79 6.80 16.62
C THR A 1 -9.06 6.01 15.56
N GLY A 2 -8.83 4.72 15.82
CA GLY A 2 -8.06 3.85 14.93
C GLY A 2 -8.94 2.73 14.38
N GLY A 3 -8.60 2.28 13.18
CA GLY A 3 -9.21 1.15 12.50
C GLY A 3 -8.33 0.77 11.31
N THR A 4 -8.62 -0.37 10.70
CA THR A 4 -7.91 -0.85 9.52
C THR A 4 -8.87 -0.81 8.33
N VAL A 5 -8.50 -0.09 7.29
CA VAL A 5 -9.19 -0.06 5.99
C VAL A 5 -8.29 -0.74 4.98
N ILE A 6 -8.79 -1.82 4.38
CA ILE A 6 -8.14 -2.51 3.26
C ILE A 6 -9.15 -2.50 2.12
N ALA A 7 -8.77 -1.86 1.01
CA ALA A 7 -9.64 -1.70 -0.14
C ALA A 7 -8.87 -2.05 -1.41
N GLN A 8 -9.36 -3.07 -2.11
CA GLN A 8 -8.72 -3.67 -3.28
C GLN A 8 -9.74 -3.66 -4.41
N GLY A 9 -9.50 -2.82 -5.41
CA GLY A 9 -10.45 -2.59 -6.48
C GLY A 9 -9.82 -2.66 -7.85
N SER A 10 -10.67 -2.98 -8.83
CA SER A 10 -10.28 -3.12 -10.23
C SER A 10 -9.75 -1.83 -10.85
N GLU A 11 -10.34 -0.72 -10.43
CA GLU A 11 -10.02 0.62 -10.89
C GLU A 11 -9.20 1.33 -9.82
N GLU A 12 -9.83 1.66 -8.69
CA GLU A 12 -9.20 2.30 -7.54
C GLU A 12 -9.27 1.37 -6.32
N GLY A 13 -8.23 1.43 -5.48
CA GLY A 13 -8.29 0.80 -4.16
C GLY A 13 -9.23 1.57 -3.25
N ILE A 14 -9.03 2.88 -3.15
CA ILE A 14 -9.93 3.81 -2.45
C ILE A 14 -10.38 4.82 -3.47
N ASP A 15 -11.60 4.62 -3.97
CA ASP A 15 -12.20 5.48 -4.97
C ASP A 15 -12.50 6.86 -4.40
N CYS A 16 -11.91 7.88 -5.02
CA CYS A 16 -12.25 9.26 -4.77
C CYS A 16 -12.15 10.11 -6.04
N ASP A 17 -12.78 9.67 -7.13
CA ASP A 17 -12.98 10.36 -8.41
C ASP A 17 -12.71 11.88 -8.37
N ASN A 18 -11.53 12.29 -8.86
CA ASN A 18 -11.06 13.69 -8.96
C ASN A 18 -11.24 14.55 -7.69
N ASN A 19 -11.29 13.92 -6.52
CA ASN A 19 -11.42 14.53 -5.22
C ASN A 19 -10.27 14.08 -4.31
N THR A 20 -10.28 14.61 -3.08
CA THR A 20 -9.33 14.19 -2.05
C THR A 20 -10.07 13.80 -0.78
N PHE A 21 -9.44 12.93 0.00
CA PHE A 21 -9.90 12.60 1.35
C PHE A 21 -8.81 12.91 2.39
N LEU A 22 -9.23 13.05 3.65
CA LEU A 22 -8.31 13.31 4.76
C LEU A 22 -8.01 12.02 5.52
N ILE A 23 -6.73 11.75 5.72
CA ILE A 23 -6.28 10.71 6.64
C ILE A 23 -5.91 11.35 7.98
N LYS A 24 -6.70 11.04 9.01
CA LYS A 24 -6.50 11.53 10.38
C LYS A 24 -6.02 10.45 11.36
N GLY A 25 -6.03 9.18 10.95
CA GLY A 25 -5.76 8.05 11.83
C GLY A 25 -5.93 6.69 11.14
N GLY A 26 -5.38 5.64 11.75
CA GLY A 26 -5.62 4.24 11.38
C GLY A 26 -4.66 3.69 10.33
N THR A 27 -4.82 2.42 9.97
CA THR A 27 -4.07 1.79 8.88
C THR A 27 -4.93 1.79 7.63
N ILE A 28 -4.39 2.32 6.53
CA ILE A 28 -5.08 2.39 5.24
C ILE A 28 -4.22 1.71 4.19
N ILE A 29 -4.81 0.74 3.48
CA ILE A 29 -4.19 0.04 2.37
C ILE A 29 -5.19 0.05 1.21
N GLY A 30 -4.93 0.90 0.23
CA GLY A 30 -5.61 0.88 -1.07
C GLY A 30 -4.74 0.17 -2.11
N ALA A 31 -5.29 -0.75 -2.87
CA ALA A 31 -4.65 -1.32 -4.06
C ALA A 31 -5.58 -1.20 -5.26
N GLY A 32 -5.13 -0.52 -6.30
CA GLY A 32 -5.90 -0.28 -7.51
C GLY A 32 -5.06 -0.40 -8.78
N SER A 33 -5.71 -0.18 -9.92
CA SER A 33 -5.05 -0.13 -11.22
C SER A 33 -4.10 1.06 -11.36
N GLN A 34 -3.38 1.11 -12.47
CA GLN A 34 -2.54 2.26 -12.83
C GLN A 34 -3.34 3.54 -13.10
N SER A 35 -4.65 3.44 -13.30
CA SER A 35 -5.54 4.59 -13.49
C SER A 35 -6.00 5.22 -12.17
N MET A 36 -5.65 4.64 -11.00
CA MET A 36 -6.04 5.20 -9.69
C MET A 36 -5.51 6.63 -9.55
N GLY A 37 -6.38 7.61 -9.71
CA GLY A 37 -6.06 9.02 -9.92
C GLY A 37 -6.31 9.89 -8.69
N GLY A 38 -7.30 9.52 -7.85
CA GLY A 38 -7.60 10.18 -6.58
C GLY A 38 -6.63 9.83 -5.45
N GLY A 39 -6.63 10.60 -4.36
CA GLY A 39 -5.79 10.28 -3.21
C GLY A 39 -5.92 11.21 -1.99
N PRO A 40 -5.12 10.97 -0.95
CA PRO A 40 -5.18 11.77 0.26
C PRO A 40 -4.74 13.20 -0.01
N SER A 41 -5.44 14.14 0.60
CA SER A 41 -5.04 15.56 0.60
C SER A 41 -3.75 15.75 1.40
N SER A 42 -2.94 16.73 1.02
CA SER A 42 -1.78 17.19 1.80
C SER A 42 -2.17 17.70 3.19
N ALA A 43 -3.44 18.09 3.39
CA ALA A 43 -4.00 18.46 4.68
C ALA A 43 -4.24 17.28 5.63
N SER A 44 -4.02 16.03 5.19
CA SER A 44 -4.02 14.86 6.07
C SER A 44 -2.98 15.02 7.18
N THR A 45 -3.32 14.66 8.41
CA THR A 45 -2.39 14.78 9.56
C THR A 45 -1.51 13.56 9.72
N GLN A 46 -1.95 12.39 9.25
CA GLN A 46 -1.14 11.18 9.22
C GLN A 46 -0.39 11.07 7.89
N GLY A 47 0.84 10.57 7.94
CA GLY A 47 1.65 10.40 6.73
C GLY A 47 1.14 9.28 5.83
N PHE A 48 1.34 9.44 4.52
CA PHE A 48 0.96 8.43 3.53
C PHE A 48 1.97 8.33 2.40
N ILE A 49 1.92 7.21 1.68
CA ILE A 49 2.69 7.02 0.46
C ILE A 49 1.84 6.43 -0.65
N ARG A 50 2.16 6.82 -1.87
CA ARG A 50 1.65 6.22 -3.09
C ARG A 50 2.83 5.63 -3.85
N LEU A 51 2.76 4.35 -4.21
CA LEU A 51 3.82 3.66 -4.94
C LEU A 51 3.24 2.65 -5.93
N THR A 52 4.03 2.26 -6.91
CA THR A 52 3.69 1.15 -7.82
C THR A 52 4.44 -0.09 -7.39
N ALA A 53 3.74 -1.22 -7.27
CA ALA A 53 4.32 -2.51 -6.91
C ALA A 53 3.91 -3.58 -7.91
N ALA A 54 4.80 -4.55 -8.18
CA ALA A 54 4.47 -5.68 -9.03
C ALA A 54 3.37 -6.54 -8.38
N ALA A 55 2.42 -6.99 -9.19
CA ALA A 55 1.33 -7.86 -8.75
C ALA A 55 1.86 -9.20 -8.23
N SER A 56 1.13 -9.84 -7.33
CA SER A 56 1.50 -11.14 -6.74
C SER A 56 2.87 -11.17 -6.06
N THR A 57 3.40 -10.01 -5.63
CA THR A 57 4.64 -9.90 -4.88
C THR A 57 4.39 -9.58 -3.42
N GLN A 58 5.43 -9.74 -2.59
CA GLN A 58 5.38 -9.38 -1.19
C GLN A 58 6.30 -8.18 -0.97
N LEU A 59 5.87 -7.26 -0.11
CA LEU A 59 6.62 -6.06 0.22
C LEU A 59 6.66 -5.82 1.72
N GLY A 60 7.72 -5.14 2.16
CA GLY A 60 7.88 -4.70 3.54
C GLY A 60 8.27 -3.24 3.61
N ILE A 61 7.78 -2.53 4.61
CA ILE A 61 8.20 -1.17 4.93
C ILE A 61 8.77 -1.16 6.34
N LYS A 62 9.98 -0.65 6.48
CA LYS A 62 10.73 -0.62 7.73
C LYS A 62 11.09 0.81 8.10
N ASN A 63 10.96 1.18 9.37
CA ASN A 63 11.46 2.46 9.86
C ASN A 63 12.97 2.42 10.13
N ALA A 64 13.56 3.56 10.47
CA ALA A 64 14.98 3.67 10.79
C ALA A 64 15.40 2.91 12.07
N ALA A 65 14.46 2.67 13.00
CA ALA A 65 14.68 1.86 14.20
C ALA A 65 14.72 0.35 13.90
N GLY A 66 14.42 -0.06 12.67
CA GLY A 66 14.41 -1.46 12.27
C GLY A 66 13.10 -2.18 12.55
N GLU A 67 12.00 -1.46 12.78
CA GLU A 67 10.67 -2.01 13.01
C GLU A 67 9.91 -2.14 11.69
N TRP A 68 9.23 -3.26 11.48
CA TRP A 68 8.33 -3.46 10.34
C TRP A 68 7.03 -2.70 10.57
N ILE A 69 6.82 -1.66 9.76
CA ILE A 69 5.64 -0.79 9.84
C ILE A 69 4.47 -1.38 9.08
N LEU A 70 4.75 -1.99 7.94
CA LEU A 70 3.75 -2.57 7.06
C LEU A 70 4.36 -3.73 6.29
N LEU A 71 3.68 -4.87 6.32
CA LEU A 71 3.98 -6.04 5.52
C LEU A 71 2.75 -6.35 4.67
N TYR A 72 2.91 -6.46 3.36
CA TYR A 72 1.77 -6.60 2.46
C TYR A 72 2.05 -7.59 1.32
N GLN A 73 1.09 -8.48 1.07
CA GLN A 73 1.02 -9.28 -0.13
C GLN A 73 0.19 -8.52 -1.16
N VAL A 74 0.83 -8.10 -2.24
CA VAL A 74 0.20 -7.38 -3.35
C VAL A 74 -0.75 -8.35 -4.06
N PRO A 75 -2.04 -8.01 -4.23
CA PRO A 75 -2.98 -8.89 -4.90
C PRO A 75 -2.59 -9.17 -6.35
N ALA A 76 -3.14 -10.24 -6.92
CA ALA A 76 -2.94 -10.56 -8.32
C ALA A 76 -3.63 -9.51 -9.20
N ALA A 77 -2.96 -9.09 -10.28
CA ALA A 77 -3.57 -8.31 -11.34
C ALA A 77 -3.97 -9.27 -12.46
N THR A 78 -5.27 -9.46 -12.69
CA THR A 78 -5.73 -10.24 -13.84
C THR A 78 -5.77 -9.32 -15.06
N SER A 79 -5.17 -9.77 -16.16
CA SER A 79 -5.13 -9.06 -17.43
C SER A 79 -6.53 -8.99 -18.07
N GLY A 80 -7.36 -8.07 -17.59
CA GLY A 80 -8.56 -7.63 -18.29
C GLY A 80 -8.22 -6.43 -19.18
N THR A 81 -8.59 -6.47 -20.46
CA THR A 81 -8.50 -5.35 -21.41
C THR A 81 -9.59 -4.28 -21.18
N GLY A 82 -10.41 -4.40 -20.14
CA GLY A 82 -11.51 -3.49 -19.88
C GLY A 82 -11.12 -2.42 -18.86
N GLY A 83 -11.14 -1.15 -19.27
CA GLY A 83 -11.41 -0.04 -18.36
C GLY A 83 -12.87 -0.07 -17.87
N GLY A 84 -13.32 -1.20 -17.33
CA GLY A 84 -14.69 -1.47 -16.93
C GLY A 84 -14.77 -2.43 -15.73
N GLN A 85 -15.79 -2.20 -14.91
CA GLN A 85 -16.11 -2.74 -13.59
C GLN A 85 -15.68 -4.21 -13.36
N GLY A 86 -14.60 -4.44 -12.61
CA GLY A 86 -14.29 -5.74 -11.98
C GLY A 86 -12.90 -6.35 -12.21
N GLY A 87 -12.08 -5.85 -13.14
CA GLY A 87 -10.70 -6.35 -13.35
C GLY A 87 -9.61 -5.35 -12.94
N MET A 88 -8.72 -5.72 -12.01
CA MET A 88 -7.53 -4.92 -11.66
C MET A 88 -6.69 -4.70 -12.91
N GLY A 89 -6.75 -3.48 -13.48
CA GLY A 89 -6.32 -3.14 -14.84
C GLY A 89 -5.04 -3.83 -15.32
N GLY A 90 -5.04 -4.27 -16.58
CA GLY A 90 -4.11 -5.24 -17.17
C GLY A 90 -2.63 -4.88 -17.29
N GLY A 91 -1.97 -4.57 -16.16
CA GLY A 91 -0.52 -4.52 -16.03
C GLY A 91 -0.01 -5.53 -15.00
N ASN A 92 1.27 -5.88 -15.08
CA ASN A 92 1.95 -6.71 -14.06
C ASN A 92 2.18 -5.97 -12.72
N SER A 93 1.50 -4.85 -12.49
CA SER A 93 1.71 -3.95 -11.36
C SER A 93 0.45 -3.20 -10.97
N LEU A 94 0.35 -2.86 -9.68
CA LEU A 94 -0.74 -2.11 -9.06
C LEU A 94 -0.21 -0.85 -8.42
N VAL A 95 -1.08 0.15 -8.29
CA VAL A 95 -0.80 1.33 -7.48
C VAL A 95 -1.31 1.06 -6.07
N LEU A 96 -0.42 1.26 -5.09
CA LEU A 96 -0.71 1.13 -3.69
C LEU A 96 -0.78 2.51 -3.04
N LEU A 97 -1.80 2.71 -2.22
CA LEU A 97 -1.91 3.81 -1.29
C LEU A 97 -1.81 3.28 0.13
N LEU A 98 -0.78 3.69 0.86
CA LEU A 98 -0.46 3.14 2.17
C LEU A 98 -0.40 4.25 3.21
N SER A 99 -1.05 4.04 4.35
CA SER A 99 -0.92 4.88 5.54
C SER A 99 -0.95 4.02 6.80
N SER A 100 -0.19 4.42 7.81
CA SER A 100 -0.11 3.76 9.12
C SER A 100 0.00 4.83 10.20
N PRO A 101 -0.51 4.60 11.43
CA PRO A 101 -0.29 5.52 12.54
C PRO A 101 1.20 5.74 12.85
N GLN A 102 2.07 4.84 12.39
CA GLN A 102 3.52 4.93 12.56
C GLN A 102 4.23 5.66 11.40
N PHE A 103 3.50 6.12 10.39
CA PHE A 103 4.04 6.98 9.33
C PHE A 103 4.08 8.44 9.80
N VAL A 104 5.31 8.90 10.02
CA VAL A 104 5.63 10.27 10.41
C VAL A 104 6.06 11.05 9.17
N LYS A 105 5.38 12.16 8.89
CA LYS A 105 5.70 13.04 7.77
C LYS A 105 7.15 13.52 7.84
N GLY A 106 7.83 13.56 6.70
CA GLY A 106 9.23 13.99 6.60
C GLY A 106 10.25 12.96 7.13
N SER A 107 9.81 11.82 7.66
CA SER A 107 10.71 10.75 8.10
C SER A 107 11.04 9.78 6.97
N SER A 108 12.24 9.22 7.02
CA SER A 108 12.74 8.24 6.05
C SER A 108 12.42 6.81 6.46
N TYR A 109 12.02 6.00 5.48
CA TYR A 109 11.71 4.59 5.62
C TYR A 109 12.38 3.79 4.50
N SER A 110 12.50 2.48 4.70
CA SER A 110 12.98 1.55 3.68
C SER A 110 11.83 0.70 3.15
N PHE A 111 11.62 0.75 1.84
CA PHE A 111 10.74 -0.16 1.09
C PHE A 111 11.54 -1.38 0.64
N PHE A 112 11.02 -2.58 0.89
CA PHE A 112 11.62 -3.86 0.52
C PHE A 112 10.74 -4.60 -0.48
N SER A 113 11.37 -5.19 -1.51
CA SER A 113 10.69 -5.99 -2.55
C SER A 113 11.55 -7.17 -3.02
N GLY A 114 10.94 -8.20 -3.59
CA GLY A 114 11.62 -9.41 -4.09
C GLY A 114 12.03 -10.42 -3.02
N GLY A 115 11.47 -10.30 -1.81
CA GLY A 115 11.65 -11.19 -0.68
C GLY A 115 10.32 -11.78 -0.22
N THR A 116 10.31 -12.37 0.97
CA THR A 116 9.18 -13.14 1.48
C THR A 116 8.84 -12.76 2.92
N ILE A 117 7.53 -12.68 3.19
CA ILE A 117 6.95 -12.52 4.51
C ILE A 117 6.74 -13.90 5.14
N THR A 118 7.16 -14.05 6.39
CA THR A 118 7.00 -15.28 7.17
C THR A 118 6.39 -14.97 8.55
N GLY A 119 5.58 -15.90 9.06
CA GLY A 119 4.86 -15.75 10.32
C GLY A 119 3.71 -14.73 10.26
N GLY A 120 3.20 -14.37 11.45
CA GLY A 120 2.12 -13.40 11.61
C GLY A 120 0.75 -13.91 11.16
N THR A 121 -0.20 -12.97 11.07
CA THR A 121 -1.56 -13.20 10.56
C THR A 121 -1.82 -12.29 9.37
N THR A 122 -2.17 -12.88 8.22
CA THR A 122 -2.53 -12.13 7.01
C THR A 122 -4.05 -12.01 6.89
N VAL A 123 -4.53 -10.79 6.68
CA VAL A 123 -5.92 -10.50 6.30
C VAL A 123 -5.91 -9.62 5.04
N ASN A 124 -6.49 -10.11 3.94
CA ASN A 124 -6.56 -9.40 2.66
C ASN A 124 -5.20 -8.83 2.21
N GLY A 125 -4.14 -9.63 2.39
CA GLY A 125 -2.76 -9.26 2.06
C GLY A 125 -2.02 -8.46 3.14
N TYR A 126 -2.69 -7.82 4.10
CA TYR A 126 -2.02 -7.14 5.21
C TYR A 126 -1.57 -8.16 6.26
N ASN A 127 -0.26 -8.26 6.49
CA ASN A 127 0.31 -9.17 7.47
C ASN A 127 0.68 -8.42 8.76
N MET A 128 0.15 -8.90 9.87
CA MET A 128 0.39 -8.38 11.22
C MET A 128 1.25 -9.36 12.02
N GLY A 129 2.34 -8.88 12.60
CA GLY A 129 3.23 -9.69 13.45
C GLY A 129 4.19 -10.62 12.71
N GLY A 130 4.25 -10.57 11.38
CA GLY A 130 5.24 -11.30 10.60
C GLY A 130 6.58 -10.58 10.48
N THR A 131 7.47 -11.18 9.70
CA THR A 131 8.78 -10.61 9.35
C THR A 131 9.00 -10.70 7.85
N TYR A 132 9.84 -9.83 7.30
CA TYR A 132 10.23 -9.86 5.89
C TYR A 132 11.72 -10.20 5.76
N SER A 133 12.05 -11.10 4.82
CA SER A 133 13.43 -11.54 4.59
C SER A 133 13.78 -11.62 3.10
N GLY A 134 15.07 -11.41 2.79
CA GLY A 134 15.59 -11.38 1.42
C GLY A 134 15.25 -10.09 0.66
N GLY A 135 15.34 -10.15 -0.67
CA GLY A 135 14.99 -9.05 -1.56
C GLY A 135 15.99 -7.89 -1.59
N THR A 136 15.54 -6.75 -2.12
CA THR A 136 16.29 -5.48 -2.19
C THR A 136 15.51 -4.36 -1.50
N SER A 137 16.22 -3.33 -1.05
CA SER A 137 15.61 -2.17 -0.39
C SER A 137 15.88 -0.85 -1.10
N LYS A 138 14.95 0.11 -0.95
CA LYS A 138 15.09 1.50 -1.39
C LYS A 138 14.55 2.43 -0.31
N SER A 139 15.23 3.54 -0.07
CA SER A 139 14.76 4.56 0.88
C SER A 139 13.73 5.49 0.24
N PHE A 140 12.77 5.95 1.03
CA PHE A 140 11.81 6.99 0.65
C PHE A 140 11.43 7.84 1.86
N THR A 141 10.89 9.03 1.61
CA THR A 141 10.35 9.93 2.64
C THR A 141 8.83 9.94 2.57
N VAL A 142 8.18 9.89 3.74
CA VAL A 142 6.72 9.95 3.85
C VAL A 142 6.22 11.39 3.69
N ASN A 143 5.13 11.56 2.93
CA ASN A 143 4.42 12.83 2.73
C ASN A 143 3.34 13.09 3.78
#